data_AF-A0A4U1BY96-F1
#
_entry.id   AF-A0A4U1BY96-F1
#
_cell.length_a   1.000
_cell.length_b   1.000
_cell.length_c   1.000
_cell.angle_alpha   90.00
_cell.angle_beta   90.00
_cell.angle_gamma   90.00
#
_symmetry.space_group_name_H-M   'P 1'
#
loop_
_entity.id
_entity.type
_entity.pdbx_description
1 polymer ?
#
loop_
_entity_poly.entity_id
_entity_poly.type
_entity_poly.pdbx_seq_one_letter_code
_entity_poly.pdbx_strand_id
1 'polypeptide(L)'
;MKNLLTPFFFCCWIFLITSCSSSVYYLGDSFPKTNSVDIYYAEKDVTKKYKTIGQLTNGKFINYSVETIKNDMIKAAKENGADGIIIYDSYVERVNEETGDRMTVKAKLIKYVE
;
A
#
# COMPACT_ATOMS: atom_id res chain seq x y z
N MET A 1 -12.58 48.22 24.61
CA MET A 1 -12.09 47.44 23.45
C MET A 1 -11.66 46.09 23.98
N LYS A 2 -12.48 45.05 23.79
CA LYS A 2 -12.20 43.69 24.30
C LYS A 2 -11.52 42.91 23.18
N ASN A 3 -10.44 42.24 23.55
CA ASN A 3 -9.44 41.67 22.66
C ASN A 3 -10.06 40.52 21.84
N LEU A 4 -10.35 40.80 20.58
CA LEU A 4 -10.92 39.87 19.61
C LEU A 4 -9.78 39.25 18.78
N LEU A 5 -8.90 38.46 19.40
CA LEU A 5 -7.71 37.95 18.71
C LEU A 5 -7.21 36.61 19.25
N THR A 6 -8.10 35.69 19.63
CA THR A 6 -7.72 34.29 19.90
C THR A 6 -8.90 33.33 19.67
N PRO A 7 -9.20 32.97 18.40
CA PRO A 7 -9.62 31.58 18.17
C PRO A 7 -8.94 30.95 16.94
N PHE A 8 -7.84 31.52 16.43
CA PHE A 8 -7.19 31.00 15.22
C PHE A 8 -6.15 29.91 15.52
N PHE A 9 -5.59 29.89 16.74
CA PHE A 9 -4.49 28.99 17.11
C PHE A 9 -4.92 27.57 17.49
N PHE A 10 -6.22 27.32 17.66
CA PHE A 10 -6.73 26.03 18.12
C PHE A 10 -7.16 25.08 16.98
N CYS A 11 -7.31 25.58 15.75
CA CYS A 11 -7.81 24.76 14.62
C CYS A 11 -6.69 23.97 13.90
N CYS A 12 -5.43 24.45 13.95
CA CYS A 12 -4.31 23.78 13.26
C CYS A 12 -3.81 22.49 13.94
N TRP A 13 -4.22 22.18 15.17
CA TRP A 13 -3.66 21.04 15.90
C TRP A 13 -4.38 19.69 15.62
N ILE A 14 -5.51 19.69 14.91
CA ILE A 14 -6.34 18.49 14.76
C ILE A 14 -5.95 17.61 13.54
N PHE A 15 -5.00 18.02 12.69
CA PHE A 15 -4.75 17.33 11.41
C PHE A 15 -3.72 16.17 11.41
N LEU A 16 -3.13 15.78 12.54
CA LEU A 16 -1.92 14.94 12.52
C LEU A 16 -2.08 13.44 12.83
N ILE A 17 -3.29 12.88 12.91
CA ILE A 17 -3.44 11.44 13.20
C ILE A 17 -4.54 10.80 12.36
N THR A 18 -4.30 10.73 11.03
CA THR A 18 -4.89 9.67 10.21
C THR A 18 -3.81 8.63 9.95
N SER A 19 -3.48 7.82 10.96
CA SER A 19 -2.70 6.61 10.71
C SER A 19 -3.56 5.69 9.85
N CYS A 20 -3.25 5.63 8.56
CA CYS A 20 -3.80 4.60 7.71
C CYS A 20 -3.23 3.27 8.20
N SER A 21 -3.97 2.55 9.04
CA SER A 21 -3.69 1.15 9.37
C SER A 21 -3.82 0.36 8.07
N SER A 22 -2.70 0.23 7.35
CA SER A 22 -2.65 -0.48 6.08
C SER A 22 -2.70 -1.98 6.37
N SER A 23 -3.60 -2.70 5.70
CA SER A 23 -3.69 -4.15 5.80
C SER A 23 -2.50 -4.87 5.14
N VAL A 24 -1.59 -4.12 4.52
CA VAL A 24 -0.40 -4.63 3.84
C VAL A 24 0.88 -4.17 4.51
N TYR A 25 1.84 -5.09 4.58
CA TYR A 25 3.18 -4.86 5.11
C TYR A 25 4.15 -4.54 3.98
N TYR A 26 4.92 -3.47 4.14
CA TYR A 26 5.95 -3.03 3.20
C TYR A 26 7.35 -3.25 3.78
N LEU A 27 8.25 -3.77 2.95
CA LEU A 27 9.67 -3.90 3.24
C LEU A 27 10.48 -3.35 2.05
N GLY A 28 11.17 -2.23 2.25
CA GLY A 28 12.01 -1.61 1.24
C GLY A 28 12.24 -0.12 1.48
N ASP A 29 12.71 0.57 0.44
CA ASP A 29 12.99 2.00 0.45
C ASP A 29 11.74 2.80 0.05
N SER A 30 11.50 3.95 0.68
CA SER A 30 10.41 4.85 0.31
C SER A 30 10.92 6.01 -0.54
N PHE A 31 10.15 6.34 -1.58
CA PHE A 31 10.40 7.47 -2.49
C PHE A 31 9.25 8.49 -2.41
N PRO A 32 9.39 9.68 -3.02
CA PRO A 32 8.27 10.62 -3.13
C PRO A 32 7.03 9.96 -3.73
N LYS A 33 5.88 10.22 -3.11
CA LYS A 33 4.58 9.66 -3.46
C LYS A 33 4.27 9.83 -4.96
N THR A 34 3.73 8.78 -5.58
CA THR A 34 3.24 8.82 -6.97
C THR A 34 1.71 8.90 -7.04
N ASN A 35 1.18 9.42 -8.15
CA ASN A 35 -0.26 9.53 -8.38
C ASN A 35 -0.85 8.27 -9.03
N SER A 36 -0.04 7.58 -9.83
CA SER A 36 -0.39 6.41 -10.62
C SER A 36 0.65 5.32 -10.43
N VAL A 37 0.21 4.07 -10.53
CA VAL A 37 1.05 2.89 -10.42
C VAL A 37 0.57 1.89 -11.48
N ASP A 38 1.48 1.44 -12.33
CA ASP A 38 1.21 0.39 -13.31
C ASP A 38 1.10 -0.97 -12.60
N ILE A 39 0.21 -1.86 -13.04
CA ILE A 39 -0.03 -3.15 -12.37
C ILE A 39 0.33 -4.27 -13.32
N TYR A 40 1.22 -5.16 -12.88
CA TYR A 40 1.68 -6.31 -13.62
C TYR A 40 1.45 -7.60 -12.82
N TYR A 41 1.28 -8.71 -13.54
CA TYR A 41 1.07 -10.05 -12.97
C TYR A 41 2.22 -11.00 -13.28
N ALA A 42 3.23 -10.54 -14.03
CA ALA A 42 4.49 -11.22 -14.25
C ALA A 42 5.59 -10.21 -14.60
N GLU A 43 6.85 -10.52 -14.24
CA GLU A 43 7.98 -9.62 -14.53
C GLU A 43 8.19 -9.40 -16.04
N LYS A 44 7.93 -10.43 -16.86
CA LYS A 44 8.05 -10.36 -18.32
C LYS A 44 7.08 -9.38 -18.99
N ASP A 45 6.02 -8.97 -18.30
CA ASP A 45 5.03 -8.04 -18.83
C ASP A 45 5.49 -6.58 -18.67
N VAL A 46 6.57 -6.34 -17.91
CA VAL A 46 7.15 -5.02 -17.71
C VAL A 46 8.09 -4.71 -18.87
N THR A 47 7.67 -3.81 -19.76
CA THR A 47 8.45 -3.42 -20.95
C THR A 47 9.50 -2.35 -20.67
N LYS A 48 9.33 -1.58 -19.59
CA LYS A 48 10.26 -0.53 -19.15
C LYS A 48 11.36 -1.15 -18.28
N LYS A 49 12.59 -0.66 -18.40
CA LYS A 49 13.63 -1.01 -17.41
C LYS A 49 13.20 -0.53 -16.03
N TYR A 50 13.52 -1.31 -15.00
CA TYR A 50 13.16 -0.96 -13.63
C TYR A 50 14.16 -1.50 -12.62
N LYS A 51 14.08 -0.98 -11.40
CA LYS A 51 14.64 -1.60 -10.19
C LYS A 51 13.53 -1.92 -9.20
N THR A 52 13.66 -3.02 -8.45
CA THR A 52 12.79 -3.29 -7.30
C THR A 52 13.19 -2.38 -6.14
N ILE A 53 12.22 -1.66 -5.56
CA ILE A 53 12.43 -0.77 -4.42
C ILE A 53 11.93 -1.36 -3.11
N GLY A 54 11.08 -2.39 -3.18
CA GLY A 54 10.60 -3.11 -2.01
C GLY A 54 9.57 -4.17 -2.35
N GLN A 55 9.02 -4.77 -1.31
CA GLN A 55 8.04 -5.86 -1.39
C GLN A 55 6.84 -5.59 -0.51
N LEU A 56 5.67 -6.06 -0.95
CA LEU A 56 4.42 -6.04 -0.20
C LEU A 56 3.91 -7.44 0.07
N THR A 57 3.29 -7.64 1.22
CA THR A 57 2.40 -8.78 1.51
C THR A 57 1.20 -8.31 2.31
N ASN A 58 0.02 -8.90 2.11
CA ASN A 58 -1.11 -8.62 2.99
C ASN A 58 -0.99 -9.36 4.33
N GLY A 59 -1.59 -8.78 5.36
CA GLY A 59 -1.75 -9.41 6.66
C GLY A 59 -2.80 -10.50 6.65
N LYS A 60 -2.66 -11.42 7.61
CA LYS A 60 -3.52 -12.61 7.75
C LYS A 60 -4.68 -12.39 8.73
N PHE A 61 -4.86 -11.19 9.29
CA PHE A 61 -5.71 -11.00 10.47
C PHE A 61 -7.21 -10.85 10.17
N ILE A 62 -7.60 -10.46 8.95
CA ILE A 62 -9.00 -10.22 8.58
C ILE A 62 -9.31 -10.85 7.22
N ASN A 63 -10.56 -11.31 7.06
CA ASN A 63 -11.10 -11.87 5.83
C ASN A 63 -11.32 -10.74 4.81
N TYR A 64 -10.26 -10.30 4.15
CA TYR A 64 -10.34 -9.26 3.12
C TYR A 64 -10.70 -9.87 1.77
N SER A 65 -11.57 -9.18 1.02
CA SER A 65 -11.78 -9.55 -0.38
C SER A 65 -10.48 -9.33 -1.18
N VAL A 66 -10.31 -10.09 -2.26
CA VAL A 66 -9.16 -9.94 -3.18
C VAL A 66 -9.06 -8.50 -3.69
N GLU A 67 -10.19 -7.86 -3.92
CA GLU A 67 -10.26 -6.46 -4.35
C GLU A 67 -9.73 -5.50 -3.28
N THR A 68 -10.10 -5.70 -2.01
CA THR A 68 -9.56 -4.90 -0.90
C THR A 68 -8.05 -5.05 -0.79
N ILE A 69 -7.53 -6.29 -0.86
CA ILE A 69 -6.08 -6.56 -0.83
C ILE A 69 -5.39 -5.83 -1.99
N LYS A 70 -5.92 -5.94 -3.20
CA LYS A 70 -5.36 -5.27 -4.39
C LYS A 70 -5.34 -3.75 -4.22
N ASN A 71 -6.44 -3.16 -3.75
CA ASN A 71 -6.55 -1.71 -3.56
C ASN A 71 -5.58 -1.20 -2.48
N ASP A 72 -5.43 -1.93 -1.38
CA ASP A 72 -4.49 -1.59 -0.31
C ASP A 72 -3.03 -1.71 -0.79
N MET A 73 -2.71 -2.71 -1.61
CA MET A 73 -1.39 -2.80 -2.25
C MET A 73 -1.10 -1.64 -3.20
N ILE A 74 -2.07 -1.24 -4.03
CA ILE A 74 -1.93 -0.08 -4.93
C ILE A 74 -1.72 1.19 -4.12
N LYS A 75 -2.47 1.37 -3.03
CA LYS A 75 -2.34 2.53 -2.14
C LYS A 75 -0.95 2.57 -1.51
N ALA A 76 -0.49 1.47 -0.93
CA ALA A 76 0.84 1.37 -0.34
C ALA A 76 1.94 1.60 -1.38
N ALA A 77 1.77 1.14 -2.62
CA ALA A 77 2.70 1.39 -3.71
C ALA A 77 2.81 2.89 -4.06
N LYS A 78 1.67 3.59 -4.14
CA LYS A 78 1.64 5.05 -4.35
C LYS A 78 2.35 5.77 -3.21
N GLU A 79 2.00 5.44 -1.98
CA GLU A 79 2.55 6.05 -0.77
C GLU A 79 4.06 5.86 -0.64
N ASN A 80 4.60 4.73 -1.12
CA ASN A 80 6.04 4.43 -1.12
C ASN A 80 6.76 4.88 -2.41
N GLY A 81 6.06 5.57 -3.31
CA GLY A 81 6.68 6.19 -4.49
C GLY A 81 7.07 5.21 -5.60
N ALA A 82 6.39 4.07 -5.69
CA ALA A 82 6.55 3.12 -6.78
C ALA A 82 5.92 3.63 -8.08
N ASP A 83 6.49 3.24 -9.21
CA ASP A 83 5.92 3.51 -10.53
C ASP A 83 5.10 2.31 -11.03
N GLY A 84 5.38 1.11 -10.50
CA GLY A 84 4.61 -0.10 -10.78
C GLY A 84 4.60 -1.10 -9.64
N ILE A 85 3.64 -2.04 -9.67
CA ILE A 85 3.65 -3.26 -8.85
C ILE A 85 3.69 -4.50 -9.73
N ILE A 86 4.39 -5.54 -9.27
CA ILE A 86 4.37 -6.87 -9.90
C ILE A 86 3.84 -7.86 -8.86
N ILE A 87 2.63 -8.36 -9.05
CA ILE A 87 2.07 -9.45 -8.24
C ILE A 87 2.71 -10.75 -8.75
N TYR A 88 3.46 -11.44 -7.89
CA TYR A 88 4.29 -12.57 -8.33
C TYR A 88 4.00 -13.88 -7.60
N ASP A 89 3.27 -13.82 -6.49
CA ASP A 89 2.91 -15.00 -5.71
C ASP A 89 1.58 -14.76 -5.00
N SER A 90 0.74 -15.79 -4.97
CA SER A 90 -0.50 -15.79 -4.21
C SER A 90 -0.86 -17.21 -3.84
N TYR A 91 -1.30 -17.42 -2.59
CA TYR A 91 -1.73 -18.72 -2.11
C TYR A 91 -2.90 -18.58 -1.15
N VAL A 92 -3.69 -19.64 -1.06
CA VAL A 92 -4.83 -19.75 -0.14
C VAL A 92 -4.46 -20.73 0.95
N GLU A 93 -4.63 -20.32 2.20
CA GLU A 93 -4.39 -21.12 3.39
C GLU A 93 -5.72 -21.28 4.15
N ARG A 94 -6.14 -22.53 4.37
CA ARG A 94 -7.27 -22.82 5.25
C ARG A 94 -6.79 -22.74 6.69
N VAL A 95 -7.33 -21.80 7.47
CA VAL A 95 -6.89 -21.59 8.85
C VAL A 95 -7.59 -22.57 9.78
N ASN A 96 -8.92 -22.60 9.74
CA ASN A 96 -9.79 -23.58 10.42
C ASN A 96 -11.20 -23.49 9.83
N GLU A 97 -12.10 -24.40 10.24
CA GLU A 97 -13.48 -24.47 9.74
C GLU A 97 -14.31 -23.21 10.06
N GLU A 98 -14.03 -22.53 11.17
CA GLU A 98 -14.79 -21.35 11.63
C GLU A 98 -14.36 -20.05 10.92
N THR A 99 -13.07 -19.92 10.61
CA THR A 99 -12.45 -18.71 10.05
C THR A 99 -12.45 -18.74 8.51
N GLY A 100 -12.48 -19.94 7.93
CA GLY A 100 -12.44 -20.15 6.49
C GLY A 100 -11.05 -19.97 5.88
N ASP A 101 -11.06 -19.79 4.55
CA ASP A 101 -9.86 -19.68 3.72
C ASP A 101 -9.31 -18.24 3.74
N ARG A 102 -7.99 -18.10 3.83
CA ARG A 102 -7.29 -16.81 3.77
C ARG A 102 -6.37 -16.75 2.56
N MET A 103 -6.49 -15.68 1.78
CA MET A 103 -5.60 -15.41 0.66
C MET A 103 -4.41 -14.57 1.12
N THR A 104 -3.20 -15.02 0.80
CA THR A 104 -1.98 -14.23 0.87
C THR A 104 -1.53 -13.89 -0.53
N VAL A 105 -1.13 -12.64 -0.75
CA VAL A 105 -0.62 -12.11 -2.00
C VAL A 105 0.72 -11.45 -1.70
N LYS A 106 1.70 -11.65 -2.57
CA LYS A 106 2.98 -10.95 -2.54
C LYS A 106 3.17 -10.15 -3.81
N ALA A 107 3.69 -8.94 -3.66
CA ALA A 107 4.00 -8.06 -4.77
C ALA A 107 5.38 -7.41 -4.62
N LYS A 108 6.02 -7.09 -5.74
CA LYS A 108 7.21 -6.22 -5.79
C LYS A 108 6.76 -4.81 -6.14
N LEU A 109 7.35 -3.81 -5.51
CA LEU A 109 7.26 -2.42 -5.93
C LEU A 109 8.45 -2.11 -6.81
N ILE A 110 8.20 -1.53 -7.97
CA ILE A 110 9.23 -1.21 -8.94
C ILE A 110 9.26 0.29 -9.21
N LYS A 111 10.47 0.78 -9.49
CA LYS A 111 10.70 2.14 -9.97
C LYS A 111 11.38 2.07 -11.33
N TYR A 112 10.86 2.81 -12.30
CA TYR A 112 11.41 2.81 -13.64
C TYR A 112 12.77 3.49 -13.65
N VAL A 113 13.65 2.96 -14.49
CA VAL A 113 15.00 3.50 -14.72
C VAL A 113 15.18 3.72 -16.22
N GLU A 114 16.00 4.69 -16.59
CA GLU A 114 16.33 5.00 -18.00
C GLU A 114 17.26 3.93 -18.62
#